data_AF-A0A9D5EJB2-F1
#
_entry.id   AF-A0A9D5EJB2-F1
#
_cell.length_a   1.000
_cell.length_b   1.000
_cell.length_c   1.000
_cell.angle_alpha   90.00
_cell.angle_beta   90.00
_cell.angle_gamma   90.00
#
_symmetry.space_group_name_H-M   'P 1'
#
loop_
_entity.id
_entity.type
_entity.pdbx_description
1 polymer ?
#
loop_
_entity_poly.entity_id
_entity_poly.type
_entity_poly.pdbx_seq_one_letter_code
_entity_poly.pdbx_strand_id
1 'polypeptide(L)'
;MTVTYEAVKSGAHNTAKVSAETRRATELDFSYAMAGSVVFVFTVPQDRDVLGDSHMNEAVRLVFEAGAATSARQIKELVPRIGVPPIRALYTWAKAHAQFGLGADLKWLDKGDQPQHVEINSSEFRLLAEVIEGTGDEKVTEQVYTGDLEAANKKKSTFQLHTDNDEEIRGSAGTVILRMGTVVVGDRYKARVLKKSKIKYATEKETITYELLELTPLTPPPPLSPRTVPPTLFDAGEE
;
A
#
# COMPACT_ATOMS: atom_id res chain seq x y z
N MET A 1 2.45 12.74 -15.63
CA MET A 1 3.64 12.67 -16.51
C MET A 1 4.94 12.61 -15.71
N THR A 2 5.32 13.63 -14.92
CA THR A 2 6.61 13.67 -14.20
C THR A 2 6.89 12.46 -13.30
N VAL A 3 5.93 12.03 -12.48
CA VAL A 3 6.08 10.83 -11.62
C VAL A 3 6.19 9.54 -12.44
N THR A 4 5.51 9.46 -13.60
CA THR A 4 5.62 8.33 -14.51
C THR A 4 6.99 8.29 -15.17
N TYR A 5 7.50 9.44 -15.62
CA TYR A 5 8.83 9.57 -16.19
C TYR A 5 9.92 9.16 -15.21
N GLU A 6 9.84 9.61 -13.95
CA GLU A 6 10.76 9.15 -12.90
C GLU A 6 10.72 7.63 -12.75
N ALA A 7 9.51 7.04 -12.78
CA ALA A 7 9.35 5.60 -12.64
C ALA A 7 9.91 4.81 -13.83
N VAL A 8 9.78 5.34 -15.04
CA VAL A 8 10.41 4.75 -16.23
C VAL A 8 11.93 4.84 -16.15
N LYS A 9 12.46 6.02 -15.79
CA LYS A 9 13.91 6.28 -15.75
C LYS A 9 14.63 5.53 -14.62
N SER A 10 14.02 5.44 -13.44
CA SER A 10 14.67 4.95 -12.21
C SER A 10 14.03 3.70 -11.63
N GLY A 11 12.99 3.17 -12.27
CA GLY A 11 12.20 2.03 -11.82
C GLY A 11 10.98 2.44 -10.97
N ALA A 12 10.02 1.53 -10.89
CA ALA A 12 8.81 1.70 -10.11
C ALA A 12 9.14 1.94 -8.62
N HIS A 13 8.52 2.96 -8.04
CA HIS A 13 8.77 3.37 -6.66
C HIS A 13 7.47 3.57 -5.89
N ASN A 14 7.56 3.44 -4.57
CA ASN A 14 6.40 3.57 -3.68
C ASN A 14 6.11 5.03 -3.28
N THR A 15 6.99 5.99 -3.60
CA THR A 15 6.86 7.39 -3.16
C THR A 15 6.91 8.35 -4.32
N ALA A 16 6.11 9.43 -4.33
CA ALA A 16 6.09 10.44 -5.38
C ALA A 16 7.33 11.38 -5.42
N LYS A 17 8.49 10.94 -4.92
CA LYS A 17 9.73 11.73 -4.96
C LYS A 17 10.26 11.75 -6.38
N VAL A 18 10.60 12.94 -6.86
CA VAL A 18 11.13 13.15 -8.21
C VAL A 18 12.43 13.95 -8.12
N SER A 19 13.43 13.55 -8.89
CA SER A 19 14.70 14.26 -8.95
C SER A 19 14.54 15.65 -9.59
N ALA A 20 15.47 16.57 -9.28
CA ALA A 20 15.48 17.89 -9.93
C ALA A 20 15.71 17.77 -11.45
N GLU A 21 16.49 16.79 -11.87
CA GLU A 21 16.73 16.47 -13.28
C GLU A 21 15.44 16.04 -13.98
N THR A 22 14.68 15.11 -13.38
CA THR A 22 13.38 14.68 -13.93
C THR A 22 12.36 15.81 -14.00
N ARG A 23 12.35 16.73 -13.01
CA ARG A 23 11.49 17.91 -13.09
C ARG A 23 11.82 18.76 -14.31
N ARG A 24 13.10 19.04 -14.57
CA ARG A 24 13.55 19.78 -15.76
C ARG A 24 13.21 19.04 -17.06
N ALA A 25 13.49 17.73 -17.10
CA ALA A 25 13.23 16.90 -18.29
C ALA A 25 11.73 16.71 -18.62
N THR A 26 10.85 17.02 -17.67
CA THR A 26 9.39 16.88 -17.82
C THR A 26 8.66 18.22 -17.73
N GLU A 27 9.39 19.32 -17.78
CA GLU A 27 8.84 20.65 -17.83
C GLU A 27 8.05 20.82 -19.15
N LEU A 28 6.83 21.35 -19.02
CA LEU A 28 5.92 21.57 -20.13
C LEU A 28 5.83 23.07 -20.37
N ASP A 29 6.36 23.52 -21.50
CA ASP A 29 6.26 24.90 -21.93
C ASP A 29 4.90 25.11 -22.61
N PHE A 30 4.11 26.04 -22.09
CA PHE A 30 2.87 26.44 -22.71
C PHE A 30 3.14 27.14 -24.05
N SER A 31 2.52 26.64 -25.12
CA SER A 31 2.64 27.23 -26.46
C SER A 31 1.49 28.19 -26.76
N TYR A 32 0.26 27.67 -26.80
CA TYR A 32 -0.93 28.46 -27.10
C TYR A 32 -2.21 27.78 -26.62
N ALA A 33 -3.28 28.56 -26.57
CA ALA A 33 -4.65 28.09 -26.36
C ALA A 33 -5.56 28.61 -27.49
N MET A 34 -6.54 27.81 -27.92
CA MET A 34 -7.51 28.22 -28.93
C MET A 34 -8.81 28.67 -28.28
N ALA A 35 -9.45 29.72 -28.82
CA ALA A 35 -10.74 30.18 -28.33
C ALA A 35 -11.88 29.30 -28.89
N GLY A 36 -12.84 28.93 -28.04
CA GLY A 36 -14.03 28.13 -28.41
C GLY A 36 -13.98 26.67 -27.96
N SER A 37 -12.80 26.12 -27.71
CA SER A 37 -12.57 24.84 -27.02
C SER A 37 -11.36 25.00 -26.10
N VAL A 38 -11.43 24.49 -24.87
CA VAL A 38 -10.31 24.58 -23.92
C VAL A 38 -9.22 23.60 -24.37
N VAL A 39 -8.43 24.00 -25.37
CA VAL A 39 -7.29 23.26 -25.90
C VAL A 39 -6.02 23.95 -25.44
N PHE A 40 -5.14 23.19 -24.79
CA PHE A 40 -3.82 23.65 -24.41
C PHE A 40 -2.78 22.85 -25.20
N VAL A 41 -1.85 23.56 -25.83
CA VAL A 41 -0.70 22.93 -26.48
C VAL A 41 0.53 23.18 -25.62
N PHE A 42 1.21 22.09 -25.29
CA PHE A 42 2.45 22.11 -24.51
C PHE A 42 3.58 21.48 -25.32
N THR A 43 4.79 21.96 -25.08
CA THR A 43 6.02 21.38 -25.63
C THR A 43 6.95 20.95 -24.51
N VAL A 44 7.66 19.84 -24.71
CA VAL A 44 8.75 19.44 -23.82
C VAL A 44 10.07 19.73 -24.53
N PRO A 45 11.02 20.46 -23.92
CA PRO A 45 12.35 20.60 -24.48
C PRO A 45 13.01 19.21 -24.53
N GLN A 46 13.31 18.75 -25.75
CA GLN A 46 14.07 17.51 -25.93
C GLN A 46 15.53 17.83 -26.20
N ASP A 47 16.39 17.50 -25.25
CA ASP A 47 17.80 17.30 -25.53
C ASP A 47 17.90 16.12 -26.50
N ARG A 48 18.42 16.38 -27.71
CA ARG A 48 18.62 15.37 -28.74
C ARG A 48 19.74 14.43 -28.30
N ASP A 49 19.44 13.49 -27.40
CA ASP A 49 20.32 12.37 -27.20
C ASP A 49 20.28 11.49 -28.47
N VAL A 50 21.45 11.36 -29.08
CA VAL A 50 21.68 10.77 -30.41
C VAL A 50 21.41 9.24 -30.44
N LEU A 51 20.93 8.65 -29.33
CA LEU A 51 20.90 7.20 -29.11
C LEU A 51 19.57 6.64 -28.64
N GLY A 52 18.45 7.09 -29.22
CA GLY A 52 17.22 6.28 -29.33
C GLY A 52 16.45 5.99 -28.03
N ASP A 53 15.15 6.26 -28.07
CA ASP A 53 14.13 5.94 -27.07
C ASP A 53 14.14 6.78 -25.79
N SER A 54 13.38 7.88 -25.89
CA SER A 54 13.13 8.82 -24.82
C SER A 54 12.26 8.16 -23.75
N HIS A 55 12.75 8.11 -22.50
CA HIS A 55 11.93 7.78 -21.33
C HIS A 55 10.62 8.60 -21.28
N MET A 56 10.59 9.75 -21.97
CA MET A 56 9.38 10.56 -22.19
C MET A 56 8.33 9.82 -23.02
N ASN A 57 8.67 9.29 -24.19
CA ASN A 57 7.72 8.57 -25.04
C ASN A 57 7.16 7.36 -24.32
N GLU A 58 7.99 6.62 -23.60
CA GLU A 58 7.54 5.49 -22.79
C GLU A 58 6.63 5.93 -21.64
N ALA A 59 6.98 7.02 -20.94
CA ALA A 59 6.15 7.57 -19.88
C ALA A 59 4.80 8.07 -20.41
N VAL A 60 4.77 8.70 -21.58
CA VAL A 60 3.53 9.14 -22.24
C VAL A 60 2.70 7.93 -22.64
N ARG A 61 3.29 6.93 -23.29
CA ARG A 61 2.62 5.67 -23.64
C ARG A 61 1.96 5.03 -22.42
N LEU A 62 2.69 4.95 -21.31
CA LEU A 62 2.19 4.41 -20.04
C LEU A 62 1.06 5.25 -19.43
N VAL A 63 1.13 6.58 -19.53
CA VAL A 63 0.02 7.46 -19.10
C VAL A 63 -1.23 7.21 -19.94
N PHE A 64 -1.08 7.05 -21.25
CA PHE A 64 -2.19 6.80 -22.18
C PHE A 64 -2.78 5.41 -21.95
N GLU A 65 -1.93 4.39 -21.81
CA GLU A 65 -2.31 3.03 -21.45
C GLU A 65 -3.07 2.99 -20.11
N ALA A 66 -2.59 3.71 -19.10
CA ALA A 66 -3.26 3.80 -17.81
C ALA A 66 -4.58 4.58 -17.88
N GLY A 67 -4.64 5.67 -18.66
CA GLY A 67 -5.86 6.44 -18.89
C GLY A 67 -6.94 5.66 -19.63
N ALA A 68 -6.55 4.71 -20.48
CA ALA A 68 -7.45 3.83 -21.20
C ALA A 68 -7.82 2.54 -20.42
N ALA A 69 -7.33 2.36 -19.19
CA ALA A 69 -7.61 1.18 -18.40
C ALA A 69 -9.09 1.12 -17.96
N THR A 70 -9.73 -0.02 -18.18
CA THR A 70 -11.16 -0.25 -17.86
C THR A 70 -11.37 -1.32 -16.79
N SER A 71 -10.29 -1.90 -16.25
CA SER A 71 -10.36 -2.97 -15.28
C SER A 71 -9.25 -2.92 -14.23
N ALA A 72 -9.54 -3.45 -13.04
CA ALA A 72 -8.57 -3.55 -11.94
C ALA A 72 -7.32 -4.38 -12.34
N ARG A 73 -7.50 -5.37 -13.22
CA ARG A 73 -6.41 -6.19 -13.74
C ARG A 73 -5.40 -5.35 -14.53
N GLN A 74 -5.86 -4.51 -15.46
CA GLN A 74 -4.99 -3.63 -16.23
C GLN A 74 -4.22 -2.65 -15.33
N ILE A 75 -4.89 -2.08 -14.32
CA ILE A 75 -4.22 -1.22 -13.33
C ILE A 75 -3.13 -2.00 -12.57
N LYS A 76 -3.41 -3.24 -12.16
CA LYS A 76 -2.42 -4.09 -11.49
C LYS A 76 -1.24 -4.49 -12.38
N GLU A 77 -1.47 -4.67 -13.68
CA GLU A 77 -0.40 -4.95 -14.65
C GLU A 77 0.51 -3.72 -14.88
N LEU A 78 -0.02 -2.50 -14.67
CA LEU A 78 0.75 -1.25 -14.78
C LEU A 78 1.60 -0.94 -13.54
N VAL A 79 1.15 -1.29 -12.33
CA VAL A 79 1.85 -0.93 -11.09
C VAL A 79 3.30 -1.43 -11.03
N PRO A 80 3.65 -2.66 -11.45
CA PRO A 80 5.05 -3.08 -11.52
C PRO A 80 5.92 -2.24 -12.48
N ARG A 81 5.31 -1.58 -13.47
CA ARG A 81 6.00 -0.77 -14.48
C ARG A 81 6.20 0.68 -14.03
N ILE A 82 5.19 1.28 -13.39
CA ILE A 82 5.20 2.73 -13.05
C ILE A 82 5.05 3.05 -11.57
N GLY A 83 4.77 2.07 -10.73
CA GLY A 83 4.52 2.25 -9.29
C GLY A 83 3.14 2.82 -8.97
N VAL A 84 2.87 2.94 -7.68
CA VAL A 84 1.59 3.45 -7.14
C VAL A 84 1.40 4.97 -7.31
N PRO A 85 2.44 5.83 -7.17
CA PRO A 85 2.24 7.27 -7.25
C PRO A 85 1.66 7.79 -8.57
N PRO A 86 2.08 7.31 -9.77
CA PRO A 86 1.41 7.68 -11.01
C PRO A 86 -0.06 7.25 -11.08
N ILE A 87 -0.39 6.05 -10.58
CA ILE A 87 -1.78 5.57 -10.52
C ILE A 87 -2.64 6.44 -9.59
N ARG A 88 -2.09 6.91 -8.47
CA ARG A 88 -2.78 7.88 -7.59
C ARG A 88 -3.02 9.23 -8.28
N ALA A 89 -2.03 9.73 -9.01
CA ALA A 89 -2.16 10.97 -9.77
C ALA A 89 -3.25 10.84 -10.85
N LEU A 90 -3.28 9.71 -11.55
CA LEU A 90 -4.32 9.36 -12.51
C LEU A 90 -5.70 9.29 -11.85
N TYR A 91 -5.85 8.65 -10.69
CA TYR A 91 -7.11 8.65 -9.93
C TYR A 91 -7.58 10.07 -9.59
N THR A 92 -6.67 10.92 -9.12
CA THR A 92 -6.99 12.32 -8.78
C THR A 92 -7.50 13.08 -9.99
N TRP A 93 -6.83 12.91 -11.13
CA TRP A 93 -7.22 13.52 -12.40
C TRP A 93 -8.58 13.00 -12.90
N ALA A 94 -8.77 11.68 -12.93
CA ALA A 94 -10.01 11.03 -13.36
C ALA A 94 -11.20 11.43 -12.48
N LYS A 95 -11.01 11.45 -11.15
CA LYS A 95 -12.04 11.85 -10.19
C LYS A 95 -12.46 13.30 -10.39
N ALA A 96 -11.51 14.21 -10.63
CA ALA A 96 -11.81 15.61 -10.91
C ALA A 96 -12.63 15.76 -12.21
N HIS A 97 -12.21 15.13 -13.30
CA HIS A 97 -12.95 15.16 -14.57
C HIS A 97 -14.36 14.56 -14.44
N ALA A 98 -14.50 13.42 -13.76
CA ALA A 98 -15.78 12.79 -13.51
C ALA A 98 -16.72 13.67 -12.65
N GLN A 99 -16.16 14.37 -11.66
CA GLN A 99 -16.92 15.28 -10.77
C GLN A 99 -17.47 16.50 -11.53
N PHE A 100 -16.70 17.05 -12.48
CA PHE A 100 -17.09 18.21 -13.27
C PHE A 100 -17.76 17.86 -14.60
N GLY A 101 -17.94 16.57 -14.91
CA GLY A 101 -18.56 16.11 -16.16
C GLY A 101 -17.71 16.41 -17.41
N LEU A 102 -16.39 16.49 -17.26
CA LEU A 102 -15.46 16.87 -18.33
C LEU A 102 -14.88 15.64 -19.02
N GLY A 103 -14.73 15.71 -20.34
CA GLY A 103 -13.90 14.79 -21.12
C GLY A 103 -12.47 15.33 -21.29
N ALA A 104 -11.61 14.56 -21.94
CA ALA A 104 -10.28 14.96 -22.35
C ALA A 104 -9.91 14.31 -23.70
N ASP A 105 -9.30 15.10 -24.58
CA ASP A 105 -8.67 14.65 -25.81
C ASP A 105 -7.17 14.92 -25.68
N LEU A 106 -6.37 13.86 -25.48
CA LEU A 106 -4.94 13.94 -25.28
C LEU A 106 -4.22 13.45 -26.52
N LYS A 107 -3.36 14.30 -27.08
CA LYS A 107 -2.53 13.98 -28.25
C LYS A 107 -1.07 14.22 -27.93
N TRP A 108 -0.23 13.24 -28.22
CA TRP A 108 1.22 13.36 -28.16
C TRP A 108 1.80 13.21 -29.56
N LEU A 109 2.57 14.21 -29.97
CA LEU A 109 3.22 14.27 -31.27
C LEU A 109 4.72 14.18 -31.05
N ASP A 110 5.33 13.09 -31.53
CA ASP A 110 6.78 12.98 -31.61
C ASP A 110 7.23 13.10 -33.07
N LYS A 111 8.46 13.61 -33.28
CA LYS A 111 9.01 13.86 -34.62
C LYS A 111 9.35 12.54 -35.29
N GLY A 112 8.47 12.11 -36.20
CA GLY A 112 8.71 10.95 -37.06
C GLY A 112 7.88 9.72 -36.72
N ASP A 113 7.16 9.75 -35.59
CA ASP A 113 6.27 8.67 -35.16
C ASP A 113 4.79 9.00 -35.41
N GLN A 114 3.96 7.96 -35.39
CA GLN A 114 2.51 8.14 -35.41
C GLN A 114 2.06 8.85 -34.12
N PRO A 115 1.18 9.87 -34.22
CA PRO A 115 0.58 10.52 -33.06
C PRO A 115 -0.03 9.48 -32.11
N GLN A 116 0.34 9.54 -30.82
CA GLN A 116 -0.42 8.84 -29.80
C GLN A 116 -1.64 9.68 -29.45
N HIS A 117 -2.81 9.05 -29.38
CA HIS A 117 -4.08 9.73 -29.14
C HIS A 117 -4.93 8.91 -28.17
N VAL A 118 -5.47 9.57 -27.16
CA VAL A 118 -6.51 9.00 -26.30
C VAL A 118 -7.61 10.04 -26.09
N GLU A 119 -8.84 9.62 -26.32
CA GLU A 119 -10.04 10.37 -25.99
C GLU A 119 -10.73 9.67 -24.83
N ILE A 120 -11.05 10.41 -23.78
CA ILE A 120 -11.71 9.90 -22.58
C ILE A 120 -12.90 10.81 -22.28
N ASN A 121 -14.10 10.25 -22.34
CA ASN A 121 -15.31 10.97 -21.98
C ASN A 121 -15.56 10.94 -20.46
N SER A 122 -16.52 11.72 -19.98
CA SER A 122 -16.80 11.85 -18.54
C SER A 122 -17.26 10.55 -17.88
N SER A 123 -17.92 9.65 -18.62
CA SER A 123 -18.35 8.35 -18.11
C SER A 123 -17.18 7.37 -17.97
N GLU A 124 -16.23 7.42 -18.91
CA GLU A 124 -14.99 6.65 -18.85
C GLU A 124 -14.10 7.11 -17.70
N PHE A 125 -14.02 8.42 -17.45
CA PHE A 125 -13.33 8.94 -16.26
C PHE A 125 -13.92 8.45 -14.95
N ARG A 126 -15.27 8.36 -14.87
CA ARG A 126 -15.94 7.80 -13.69
C ARG A 126 -15.57 6.34 -13.50
N LEU A 127 -15.65 5.54 -14.56
CA LEU A 127 -15.26 4.12 -14.53
C LEU A 127 -13.79 3.96 -14.10
N LEU A 128 -12.88 4.73 -14.68
CA LEU A 128 -11.45 4.71 -14.34
C LEU A 128 -11.23 5.04 -12.87
N ALA A 129 -11.89 6.08 -12.34
CA ALA A 129 -11.81 6.46 -10.93
C ALA A 129 -12.32 5.34 -10.00
N GLU A 130 -13.46 4.73 -10.32
CA GLU A 130 -14.04 3.61 -9.57
C GLU A 130 -13.13 2.38 -9.59
N VAL A 131 -12.58 2.05 -10.76
CA VAL A 131 -11.63 0.95 -10.94
C VAL A 131 -10.40 1.17 -10.06
N ILE A 132 -9.76 2.34 -10.11
CA ILE A 132 -8.56 2.61 -9.29
C ILE A 132 -8.90 2.65 -7.79
N GLU A 133 -10.07 3.18 -7.41
CA GLU A 133 -10.53 3.21 -6.01
C GLU A 133 -10.77 1.81 -5.42
N GLY A 134 -11.32 0.90 -6.24
CA GLY A 134 -11.52 -0.50 -5.89
C GLY A 134 -10.25 -1.36 -5.97
N THR A 135 -9.18 -0.86 -6.60
CA THR A 135 -7.94 -1.61 -6.81
C THR A 135 -6.93 -1.39 -5.68
N GLY A 136 -6.30 -2.48 -5.27
CA GLY A 136 -5.17 -2.46 -4.36
C GLY A 136 -4.46 -3.81 -4.34
N ASP A 137 -3.30 -3.82 -3.70
CA ASP A 137 -2.56 -5.05 -3.42
C ASP A 137 -2.72 -5.45 -1.97
N GLU A 138 -2.73 -6.76 -1.77
CA GLU A 138 -2.64 -7.37 -0.46
C GLU A 138 -1.41 -8.26 -0.44
N LYS A 139 -0.50 -7.97 0.50
CA LYS A 139 0.68 -8.78 0.77
C LYS A 139 0.50 -9.42 2.13
N VAL A 140 0.58 -10.74 2.16
CA VAL A 140 0.47 -11.54 3.35
C VAL A 140 1.83 -12.17 3.64
N THR A 141 2.38 -11.91 4.83
CA THR A 141 3.67 -12.45 5.26
C THR A 141 3.59 -12.99 6.67
N GLU A 142 4.04 -14.23 6.87
CA GLU A 142 4.28 -14.73 8.23
C GLU A 142 5.59 -14.16 8.76
N GLN A 143 5.53 -13.65 9.99
CA GLN A 143 6.67 -13.09 10.71
C GLN A 143 6.70 -13.67 12.12
N VAL A 144 7.90 -13.83 12.66
CA VAL A 144 8.11 -14.31 14.02
C VAL A 144 8.66 -13.17 14.84
N TYR A 145 7.99 -12.86 15.93
CA TYR A 145 8.36 -11.84 16.88
C TYR A 145 8.69 -12.47 18.22
N THR A 146 9.64 -11.89 18.91
CA THR A 146 9.93 -12.18 20.31
C THR A 146 9.72 -10.91 21.11
N GLY A 147 9.12 -11.03 22.29
CA GLY A 147 8.87 -9.88 23.14
C GLY A 147 7.98 -10.16 24.34
N ASP A 148 7.59 -9.09 25.03
CA ASP A 148 6.72 -9.11 26.20
C ASP A 148 5.26 -8.98 25.77
N LEU A 149 4.40 -9.86 26.28
CA LEU A 149 2.97 -9.78 26.02
C LEU A 149 2.31 -8.79 26.97
N GLU A 150 2.08 -7.56 26.51
CA GLU A 150 1.52 -6.49 27.33
C GLU A 150 0.00 -6.58 27.51
N ALA A 151 -0.72 -7.16 26.54
CA ALA A 151 -2.15 -7.37 26.68
C ALA A 151 -2.66 -8.57 25.89
N ALA A 152 -3.61 -9.30 26.49
CA ALA A 152 -4.36 -10.36 25.85
C ALA A 152 -5.83 -10.25 26.26
N ASN A 153 -6.72 -10.02 25.29
CA ASN A 153 -8.15 -9.93 25.56
C ASN A 153 -8.89 -11.14 24.96
N LYS A 154 -9.30 -12.05 25.86
CA LYS A 154 -10.04 -13.26 25.48
C LYS A 154 -11.42 -12.97 24.88
N LYS A 155 -12.11 -11.92 25.33
CA LYS A 155 -13.46 -11.57 24.86
C LYS A 155 -13.44 -10.94 23.48
N LYS A 156 -12.45 -10.08 23.21
CA LYS A 156 -12.29 -9.38 21.93
C LYS A 156 -11.41 -10.15 20.94
N SER A 157 -10.78 -11.25 21.37
CA SER A 157 -9.74 -11.96 20.61
C SER A 157 -8.68 -11.00 20.07
N THR A 158 -8.09 -10.18 20.94
CA THR A 158 -7.02 -9.24 20.56
C THR A 158 -5.77 -9.46 21.41
N PHE A 159 -4.61 -9.11 20.86
CA PHE A 159 -3.34 -9.13 21.57
C PHE A 159 -2.55 -7.83 21.34
N GLN A 160 -1.64 -7.54 22.26
CA GLN A 160 -0.63 -6.48 22.18
C GLN A 160 0.69 -7.08 22.65
N LEU A 161 1.70 -7.01 21.78
CA LEU A 161 3.05 -7.51 22.01
C LEU A 161 4.03 -6.36 21.85
N HIS A 162 4.89 -6.14 22.84
CA HIS A 162 6.03 -5.25 22.73
C HIS A 162 7.26 -6.07 22.38
N THR A 163 7.81 -5.84 21.19
CA THR A 163 8.88 -6.69 20.63
C THR A 163 10.26 -6.29 21.13
N ASP A 164 11.24 -7.20 21.00
CA ASP A 164 12.64 -6.94 21.35
C ASP A 164 13.28 -5.78 20.57
N ASN A 165 12.69 -5.38 19.44
CA ASN A 165 13.14 -4.25 18.62
C ASN A 165 12.45 -2.93 19.02
N ASP A 166 11.79 -2.86 20.17
CA ASP A 166 11.02 -1.70 20.65
C ASP A 166 9.83 -1.34 19.72
N GLU A 167 9.36 -2.29 18.91
CA GLU A 167 8.12 -2.14 18.12
C GLU A 167 6.91 -2.68 18.88
N GLU A 168 5.79 -1.95 18.82
CA GLU A 168 4.52 -2.38 19.38
C GLU A 168 3.62 -3.00 18.29
N ILE A 169 3.17 -4.24 18.52
CA ILE A 169 2.31 -4.97 17.58
C ILE A 169 0.95 -5.24 18.22
N ARG A 170 -0.10 -4.72 17.59
CA ARG A 170 -1.49 -4.94 17.98
C ARG A 170 -2.25 -5.67 16.87
N GLY A 171 -3.03 -6.68 17.25
CA GLY A 171 -3.74 -7.49 16.27
C GLY A 171 -4.86 -8.36 16.81
N SER A 172 -5.46 -9.11 15.90
CA SER A 172 -6.42 -10.16 16.23
C SER A 172 -5.66 -11.40 16.69
N ALA A 173 -6.14 -12.04 17.75
CA ALA A 173 -5.61 -13.30 18.26
C ALA A 173 -6.42 -14.53 17.81
N GLY A 174 -7.50 -14.32 17.07
CA GLY A 174 -8.41 -15.38 16.63
C GLY A 174 -8.80 -16.34 17.76
N THR A 175 -8.56 -17.63 17.53
CA THR A 175 -8.77 -18.69 18.54
C THR A 175 -7.49 -19.09 19.28
N VAL A 176 -6.33 -18.49 18.99
CA VAL A 176 -5.03 -18.94 19.52
C VAL A 176 -4.99 -18.79 21.04
N ILE A 177 -5.37 -17.62 21.55
CA ILE A 177 -5.45 -17.36 23.01
C ILE A 177 -6.45 -18.31 23.70
N LEU A 178 -7.51 -18.73 23.01
CA LEU A 178 -8.47 -19.68 23.58
C LEU A 178 -7.86 -21.08 23.76
N ARG A 179 -6.97 -21.50 22.85
CA ARG A 179 -6.35 -22.83 22.85
C ARG A 179 -5.21 -22.98 23.85
N MET A 180 -4.51 -21.89 24.15
CA MET A 180 -3.36 -21.90 25.08
C MET A 180 -3.75 -22.01 26.56
N GLY A 181 -5.05 -21.99 26.89
CA GLY A 181 -5.52 -22.05 28.26
C GLY A 181 -5.25 -20.74 29.00
N THR A 182 -4.08 -20.66 29.65
CA THR A 182 -3.65 -19.51 30.44
C THR A 182 -2.46 -18.83 29.76
N VAL A 183 -2.64 -17.56 29.44
CA VAL A 183 -1.59 -16.68 28.95
C VAL A 183 -1.32 -15.63 30.03
N VAL A 184 -0.05 -15.42 30.38
CA VAL A 184 0.36 -14.50 31.45
C VAL A 184 0.80 -13.21 30.80
N VAL A 185 0.11 -12.12 31.13
CA VAL A 185 0.48 -10.77 30.68
C VAL A 185 1.74 -10.34 31.43
N GLY A 186 2.71 -9.76 30.71
CA GLY A 186 4.03 -9.38 31.22
C GLY A 186 5.11 -10.45 31.06
N ASP A 187 4.74 -11.67 30.65
CA ASP A 187 5.72 -12.72 30.33
C ASP A 187 6.24 -12.57 28.89
N ARG A 188 7.40 -13.19 28.64
CA ARG A 188 8.05 -13.23 27.32
C ARG A 188 7.57 -14.39 26.47
N TYR A 189 7.27 -14.08 25.22
CA TYR A 189 6.77 -15.04 24.24
C TYR A 189 7.49 -14.92 22.90
N LYS A 190 7.50 -16.03 22.18
CA LYS A 190 7.73 -16.11 20.74
C LYS A 190 6.38 -16.20 20.05
N ALA A 191 6.01 -15.17 19.30
CA ALA A 191 4.76 -15.06 18.58
C ALA A 191 4.98 -15.28 17.07
N ARG A 192 4.24 -16.20 16.47
CA ARG A 192 4.13 -16.31 15.00
C ARG A 192 2.89 -15.53 14.57
N VAL A 193 3.10 -14.51 13.75
CA VAL A 193 2.08 -13.52 13.39
C VAL A 193 1.98 -13.45 11.86
N LEU A 194 0.76 -13.47 11.36
CA LEU A 194 0.43 -13.18 9.97
C LEU A 194 0.25 -11.66 9.83
N LYS A 195 1.17 -11.00 9.15
CA LYS A 195 1.08 -9.58 8.78
C LYS A 195 0.41 -9.47 7.42
N LYS A 196 -0.75 -8.82 7.36
CA LYS A 196 -1.45 -8.48 6.11
C LYS A 196 -1.29 -6.98 5.87
N SER A 197 -0.56 -6.63 4.82
CA SER A 197 -0.44 -5.26 4.32
C SER A 197 -1.37 -5.10 3.13
N LYS A 198 -2.25 -4.11 3.18
CA LYS A 198 -3.14 -3.75 2.08
C LYS A 198 -2.87 -2.32 1.65
N ILE A 199 -2.41 -2.11 0.42
CA ILE A 199 -2.21 -0.78 -0.15
C ILE A 199 -3.35 -0.42 -1.10
N LYS A 200 -4.02 0.71 -0.84
CA LYS A 200 -5.02 1.27 -1.75
C LYS A 200 -4.36 2.23 -2.73
N TYR A 201 -4.35 1.91 -4.01
CA TYR A 201 -3.63 2.71 -5.01
C TYR A 201 -4.16 4.14 -5.13
N ALA A 202 -5.48 4.33 -5.02
CA ALA A 202 -6.12 5.65 -5.07
C ALA A 202 -5.66 6.62 -3.97
N THR A 203 -5.12 6.13 -2.85
CA THR A 203 -4.74 6.97 -1.71
C THR A 203 -3.29 6.80 -1.28
N GLU A 204 -2.59 5.78 -1.80
CA GLU A 204 -1.28 5.32 -1.31
C GLU A 204 -1.31 4.95 0.19
N LYS A 205 -2.49 4.79 0.79
CA LYS A 205 -2.61 4.39 2.19
C LYS A 205 -2.41 2.88 2.31
N GLU A 206 -1.37 2.53 3.04
CA GLU A 206 -1.13 1.17 3.52
C GLU A 206 -1.89 0.95 4.83
N THR A 207 -2.69 -0.11 4.88
CA THR A 207 -3.31 -0.60 6.12
C THR A 207 -2.63 -1.91 6.50
N ILE A 208 -2.00 -1.92 7.67
CA ILE A 208 -1.36 -3.11 8.22
C ILE A 208 -2.29 -3.71 9.26
N THR A 209 -2.54 -5.01 9.15
CA THR A 209 -3.24 -5.78 10.16
C THR A 209 -2.41 -6.99 10.56
N TYR A 210 -2.49 -7.35 11.84
CA TYR A 210 -1.77 -8.48 12.41
C TYR A 210 -2.75 -9.51 12.92
N GLU A 211 -2.46 -10.78 12.66
CA GLU A 211 -3.22 -11.92 13.13
C GLU A 211 -2.27 -12.92 13.79
N LEU A 212 -2.46 -13.19 15.08
CA LEU A 212 -1.66 -14.16 15.81
C LEU A 212 -2.00 -15.57 15.33
N LEU A 213 -0.99 -16.30 14.87
CA LEU A 213 -1.12 -17.70 14.47
C LEU A 213 -0.72 -18.64 15.59
N GLU A 214 0.32 -18.27 16.34
CA GLU A 214 0.89 -19.09 17.40
C GLU A 214 1.60 -18.21 18.43
N LEU A 215 1.62 -18.66 19.67
CA LEU A 215 2.30 -17.98 20.75
C LEU A 215 2.92 -19.05 21.66
N THR A 216 4.21 -18.92 21.96
CA THR A 216 4.98 -19.92 22.72
C THR A 216 5.73 -19.22 23.85
N PRO A 217 5.53 -19.59 25.12
CA PRO A 217 6.26 -18.98 26.23
C PRO A 217 7.75 -19.27 26.11
N LEU A 218 8.59 -18.26 26.32
CA LEU A 218 10.05 -18.41 26.31
C LEU A 218 10.61 -18.69 27.70
N THR A 219 9.96 -18.18 28.73
CA THR A 219 10.27 -18.52 30.11
C THR A 219 9.38 -19.70 30.51
N PRO A 220 9.94 -20.82 31.00
CA PRO A 220 9.11 -21.89 31.55
C PRO A 220 8.30 -21.33 32.73
N PRO A 221 7.02 -21.69 32.88
CA PRO A 221 6.21 -21.20 33.98
C PRO A 221 6.93 -21.52 35.30
N PRO A 222 6.91 -20.59 36.28
CA PRO A 222 7.50 -20.87 37.58
C PRO A 222 6.92 -22.18 38.12
N PRO A 223 7.74 -23.05 38.74
CA PRO A 223 7.24 -24.30 39.30
C PRO A 223 6.06 -23.98 40.23
N LEU A 224 4.94 -24.70 40.05
CA LEU A 224 3.77 -24.56 40.91
C LEU A 224 4.27 -24.61 42.36
N SER A 225 4.11 -23.50 43.10
CA SER A 225 4.50 -23.48 44.51
C SER A 225 3.82 -24.66 45.18
N PRO A 226 4.57 -25.51 45.91
CA PRO A 226 3.99 -26.70 46.53
C PRO A 226 2.79 -26.22 47.34
N ARG A 227 1.60 -26.75 47.00
CA ARG A 227 0.37 -26.50 47.76
C ARG A 227 0.74 -26.74 49.21
N THR A 228 0.80 -25.67 50.01
CA THR A 228 0.94 -25.80 51.46
C THR A 228 -0.33 -26.50 51.88
N VAL A 229 -0.24 -27.82 52.07
CA VAL A 229 -1.33 -28.59 52.64
C VAL A 229 -1.53 -27.95 54.01
N PRO A 230 -2.68 -27.30 54.27
CA PRO A 230 -2.91 -26.72 55.59
C PRO A 230 -2.72 -27.85 56.60
N PRO A 231 -1.97 -27.62 57.69
CA PRO A 231 -1.75 -28.65 58.69
C PRO A 231 -3.13 -29.18 59.10
N THR A 232 -3.34 -30.47 58.86
CA THR A 232 -4.53 -31.18 59.30
C THR A 232 -4.62 -30.95 60.80
N LEU A 233 -5.63 -30.21 61.25
CA LEU A 233 -5.95 -30.09 62.66
C LEU A 233 -6.30 -31.52 63.11
N PHE A 234 -5.31 -32.23 63.66
CA PHE A 234 -5.57 -33.46 64.39
C PHE A 234 -6.32 -33.05 65.64
N ASP A 235 -7.62 -33.36 65.62
CA ASP A 235 -8.51 -33.28 66.76
C ASP A 235 -7.95 -34.18 67.86
N ALA A 236 -7.45 -33.57 68.93
CA ALA A 236 -7.07 -34.30 70.13
C ALA A 236 -8.37 -34.73 70.81
N GLY A 237 -8.76 -35.98 70.57
CA GLY A 237 -9.85 -36.62 71.29
C GLY A 237 -9.59 -36.56 72.79
N GLU A 238 -10.49 -35.90 73.50
CA GLU A 238 -10.70 -36.02 74.93
C GLU A 238 -11.38 -37.38 75.24
N GLU A 239 -10.88 -37.96 76.35
CA GLU A 239 -11.43 -39.04 77.22
C GLU A 239 -11.47 -40.50 76.72
#